data_AF-W2QLY3-F1
#
_entry.id   AF-W2QLY3-F1
#
_cell.length_a   1.000
_cell.length_b   1.000
_cell.length_c   1.000
_cell.angle_alpha   90.00
_cell.angle_beta   90.00
_cell.angle_gamma   90.00
#
_symmetry.space_group_name_H-M   'P 1'
#
loop_
_entity.id
_entity.type
_entity.pdbx_description
1 polymer ?
#
loop_
_entity_poly.entity_id
_entity_poly.type
_entity_poly.pdbx_seq_one_letter_code
_entity_poly.pdbx_strand_id
1 'polypeptide(L)'
;MAPNAIEKSQDHQEQDVLVYDAPGYFVNDSKVPRWMQNLLTDAFSFVILHYFVWGVPFLALFYVFHKYDLDYVSIAMVVLYLPSFFSGAHKTGKGNVWEGLRTSRLWGLLNKFLRMKIIREQELDPNKRYIFGFHPHGIIVLSRIAIFGGSFEDVFPGITYRILGASPMFYIPLGRELCLWMGGVDASRSTGEKVLKEGSSIVVYPGGVSGIFKTNPNSKETQLVLKNRLGFVKLAMNHGADLVPTFVFGEKWLYK
;
A
#
# COMPACT_ATOMS: atom_id res chain seq x y z
N MET A 1 41.78 15.67 45.25
CA MET A 1 41.19 14.36 44.89
C MET A 1 39.70 14.54 44.79
N ALA A 2 39.19 14.69 43.57
CA ALA A 2 37.76 14.61 43.26
C ALA A 2 37.52 13.22 42.61
N PRO A 3 36.43 12.51 42.92
CA PRO A 3 36.17 11.20 42.34
C PRO A 3 35.76 11.33 40.86
N ASN A 4 36.35 10.48 40.02
CA ASN A 4 36.07 10.37 38.60
C ASN A 4 34.58 10.09 38.35
N ALA A 5 33.99 10.87 37.46
CA ALA A 5 32.67 10.60 36.90
C ALA A 5 32.72 9.29 36.10
N ILE A 6 31.73 8.44 36.33
CA ILE A 6 31.49 7.21 35.60
C ILE A 6 31.14 7.59 34.15
N GLU A 7 32.05 7.33 33.21
CA GLU A 7 31.72 7.22 31.79
C GLU A 7 30.71 6.09 31.63
N LYS A 8 29.43 6.44 31.48
CA LYS A 8 28.47 5.54 30.83
C LYS A 8 28.86 5.47 29.36
N SER A 9 29.63 4.44 29.01
CA SER A 9 29.85 4.04 27.62
C SER A 9 28.51 3.89 26.92
N GLN A 10 28.30 4.72 25.90
CA GLN A 10 27.19 4.64 24.95
C GLN A 10 27.34 3.37 24.12
N ASP A 11 26.80 2.24 24.59
CA ASP A 11 26.89 0.98 23.85
C ASP A 11 25.60 0.13 23.90
N HIS A 12 24.44 0.79 24.00
CA HIS A 12 23.13 0.12 24.09
C HIS A 12 22.11 0.54 23.01
N GLN A 13 22.51 1.05 21.83
CA GLN A 13 21.55 1.53 20.81
C GLN A 13 21.66 0.91 19.41
N GLU A 14 22.58 -0.02 19.13
CA GLU A 14 22.73 -0.56 17.76
C GLU A 14 21.98 -1.88 17.48
N GLN A 15 21.23 -2.46 18.44
CA GLN A 15 20.61 -3.78 18.26
C GLN A 15 19.17 -3.81 17.71
N ASP A 16 18.47 -2.68 17.59
CA ASP A 16 17.01 -2.69 17.31
C ASP A 16 16.58 -2.25 15.89
N VAL A 17 17.52 -1.84 15.03
CA VAL A 17 17.19 -1.40 13.66
C VAL A 17 17.09 -2.60 12.73
N LEU A 18 15.88 -2.93 12.28
CA LEU A 18 15.65 -3.94 11.26
C LEU A 18 15.84 -3.33 9.87
N VAL A 19 16.73 -3.94 9.09
CA VAL A 19 16.90 -3.67 7.67
C VAL A 19 16.30 -4.83 6.89
N TYR A 20 15.18 -4.58 6.20
CA TYR A 20 14.42 -5.58 5.45
C TYR A 20 14.51 -5.31 3.95
N ASP A 21 15.15 -6.23 3.23
CA ASP A 21 15.18 -6.23 1.76
C ASP A 21 14.00 -7.06 1.23
N ALA A 22 13.07 -6.41 0.55
CA ALA A 22 11.85 -7.07 0.13
C ALA A 22 12.16 -8.18 -0.91
N PRO A 23 11.66 -9.41 -0.72
CA PRO A 23 12.06 -10.54 -1.53
C PRO A 23 11.57 -10.36 -2.98
N GLY A 24 12.45 -10.71 -3.92
CA GLY A 24 12.11 -10.84 -5.33
C GLY A 24 11.31 -12.12 -5.61
N TYR A 25 10.60 -12.16 -6.75
CA TYR A 25 9.87 -13.35 -7.16
C TYR A 25 10.79 -14.52 -7.54
N PHE A 26 11.83 -14.24 -8.32
CA PHE A 26 12.83 -15.23 -8.73
C PHE A 26 13.96 -15.28 -7.70
N VAL A 27 14.33 -16.49 -7.30
CA VAL A 27 15.52 -16.75 -6.49
C VAL A 27 16.80 -16.57 -7.31
N ASN A 28 17.93 -16.33 -6.63
CA ASN A 28 19.21 -16.03 -7.29
C ASN A 28 19.71 -17.17 -8.21
N ASP A 29 19.38 -18.41 -7.88
CA ASP A 29 19.72 -19.64 -8.60
C ASP A 29 18.58 -20.11 -9.54
N SER A 30 17.63 -19.22 -9.86
CA SER A 30 16.52 -19.53 -10.76
C SER A 30 17.01 -20.00 -12.13
N LYS A 31 16.51 -21.17 -12.57
CA LYS A 31 16.76 -21.72 -13.90
C LYS A 31 16.01 -20.97 -15.02
N VAL A 32 15.11 -20.05 -14.68
CA VAL A 32 14.37 -19.25 -15.66
C VAL A 32 15.33 -18.27 -16.35
N PRO A 33 15.41 -18.24 -17.69
CA PRO A 33 16.29 -17.32 -18.41
C PRO A 33 16.03 -15.85 -18.02
N ARG A 34 17.11 -15.05 -17.91
CA ARG A 34 17.01 -13.64 -17.47
C ARG A 34 16.06 -12.81 -18.31
N TRP A 35 16.03 -13.02 -19.63
CA TRP A 35 15.12 -12.31 -20.53
C TRP A 35 13.65 -12.57 -20.19
N MET A 36 13.31 -13.82 -19.82
CA MET A 36 11.94 -14.21 -19.45
C MET A 36 11.57 -13.66 -18.07
N GLN A 37 12.51 -13.65 -17.12
CA GLN A 37 12.29 -13.01 -15.82
C GLN A 37 11.98 -11.52 -15.97
N ASN A 38 12.73 -10.82 -16.82
CA ASN A 38 12.52 -9.40 -17.08
C ASN A 38 11.19 -9.17 -17.78
N LEU A 39 10.87 -9.95 -18.84
CA LEU A 39 9.59 -9.86 -19.53
C LEU A 39 8.39 -10.05 -18.58
N LEU A 40 8.43 -11.06 -17.72
CA LEU A 40 7.37 -11.32 -16.75
C LEU A 40 7.28 -10.19 -15.71
N THR A 41 8.42 -9.67 -15.25
CA THR A 41 8.47 -8.53 -14.32
C THR A 41 7.87 -7.29 -14.95
N ASP A 42 8.25 -6.97 -16.19
CA ASP A 42 7.81 -5.79 -16.92
C ASP A 42 6.32 -5.89 -17.25
N ALA A 43 5.86 -7.05 -17.73
CA ALA A 43 4.45 -7.29 -18.03
C ALA A 43 3.58 -7.18 -16.77
N PHE A 44 3.99 -7.81 -15.67
CA PHE A 44 3.28 -7.72 -14.39
C PHE A 44 3.25 -6.29 -13.87
N SER A 45 4.39 -5.59 -13.89
CA SER A 45 4.49 -4.20 -13.46
C SER A 45 3.62 -3.29 -14.31
N PHE A 46 3.64 -3.46 -15.63
CA PHE A 46 2.81 -2.69 -16.54
C PHE A 46 1.32 -2.86 -16.22
N VAL A 47 0.84 -4.10 -16.07
CA VAL A 47 -0.56 -4.39 -15.74
C VAL A 47 -0.94 -3.75 -14.41
N ILE A 48 -0.17 -3.96 -13.34
CA ILE A 48 -0.51 -3.46 -12.01
C ILE A 48 -0.51 -1.92 -11.95
N LEU A 49 0.49 -1.27 -12.59
CA LEU A 49 0.64 0.18 -12.56
C LEU A 49 -0.41 0.92 -13.39
N HIS A 50 -0.87 0.30 -14.49
CA HIS A 50 -1.81 0.92 -15.42
C HIS A 50 -3.23 0.41 -15.20
N TYR A 51 -3.75 0.50 -13.98
CA TYR A 51 -5.09 0.00 -13.65
C TYR A 51 -6.23 0.59 -14.52
N PHE A 52 -6.01 1.74 -15.16
CA PHE A 52 -6.94 2.31 -16.16
C PHE A 52 -7.12 1.41 -17.39
N VAL A 53 -6.15 0.55 -17.73
CA VAL A 53 -6.25 -0.37 -18.88
C VAL A 53 -6.99 -1.65 -18.57
N TRP A 54 -7.35 -1.90 -17.31
CA TRP A 54 -7.99 -3.16 -16.90
C TRP A 54 -9.37 -3.38 -17.49
N GLY A 55 -10.06 -2.31 -17.87
CA GLY A 55 -11.35 -2.41 -18.58
C GLY A 55 -11.20 -2.89 -20.02
N VAL A 56 -10.04 -2.69 -20.66
CA VAL A 56 -9.84 -2.95 -22.10
C VAL A 56 -10.09 -4.42 -22.46
N PRO A 57 -9.56 -5.43 -21.74
CA PRO A 57 -9.87 -6.83 -22.02
C PRO A 57 -11.36 -7.15 -21.94
N PHE A 58 -12.09 -6.54 -21.01
CA PHE A 58 -13.53 -6.76 -20.87
C PHE A 58 -14.32 -6.10 -21.99
N LEU A 59 -13.93 -4.89 -22.42
CA LEU A 59 -14.53 -4.25 -23.60
C LEU A 59 -14.31 -5.09 -24.87
N ALA A 60 -13.10 -5.62 -25.06
CA ALA A 60 -12.80 -6.52 -26.16
C ALA A 60 -13.63 -7.81 -26.07
N LEU A 61 -13.75 -8.39 -24.88
CA LEU A 61 -14.58 -9.59 -24.65
C LEU A 61 -16.06 -9.34 -24.94
N PHE A 62 -16.61 -8.22 -24.47
CA PHE A 62 -18.00 -7.83 -24.75
C PHE A 62 -18.23 -7.62 -26.25
N TYR A 63 -17.28 -7.01 -26.95
CA TYR A 63 -17.34 -6.89 -28.40
C TYR A 63 -17.32 -8.24 -29.11
N VAL A 64 -16.50 -9.19 -28.64
CA VAL A 64 -16.50 -10.56 -29.16
C VAL A 64 -17.84 -11.23 -28.92
N PHE A 65 -18.40 -11.16 -27.71
CA PHE A 65 -19.73 -11.73 -27.43
C PHE A 65 -20.82 -11.11 -28.30
N HIS A 66 -20.80 -9.79 -28.48
CA HIS A 66 -21.73 -9.11 -29.39
C HIS A 66 -21.61 -9.63 -30.83
N LYS A 67 -20.40 -9.82 -31.33
CA LYS A 67 -20.15 -10.34 -32.69
C LYS A 67 -20.72 -11.75 -32.92
N TYR A 68 -20.87 -12.55 -31.86
CA TYR A 68 -21.41 -13.91 -31.92
C TYR A 68 -22.84 -14.02 -31.36
N ASP A 69 -23.57 -12.89 -31.24
CA ASP A 69 -24.95 -12.83 -30.72
C ASP A 69 -25.08 -13.38 -29.27
N LEU A 70 -24.02 -13.22 -28.47
CA LEU A 70 -23.92 -13.66 -27.06
C LEU A 70 -24.06 -12.50 -26.07
N ASP A 71 -24.78 -11.42 -26.41
CA ASP A 71 -24.92 -10.23 -25.55
C ASP A 71 -25.47 -10.54 -24.14
N TYR A 72 -26.31 -11.58 -24.04
CA TYR A 72 -26.84 -12.06 -22.77
C TYR A 72 -25.74 -12.51 -21.80
N VAL A 73 -24.60 -12.99 -22.30
CA VAL A 73 -23.43 -13.36 -21.47
C VAL A 73 -22.79 -12.10 -20.87
N SER A 74 -22.59 -11.05 -21.69
CA SER A 74 -22.08 -9.75 -21.21
C SER A 74 -22.99 -9.16 -20.14
N ILE A 75 -24.31 -9.18 -20.37
CA ILE A 75 -25.31 -8.71 -19.40
C ILE A 75 -25.24 -9.53 -18.12
N ALA A 76 -25.20 -10.86 -18.22
CA ALA A 76 -25.09 -11.74 -17.06
C ALA A 76 -23.83 -11.45 -16.24
N MET A 77 -22.68 -11.24 -16.88
CA MET A 77 -21.43 -10.87 -16.20
C MET A 77 -21.56 -9.57 -15.41
N VAL A 78 -22.15 -8.53 -16.01
CA VAL A 78 -22.37 -7.25 -15.33
C VAL A 78 -23.33 -7.43 -14.16
N VAL A 79 -24.47 -8.09 -14.37
CA VAL A 79 -25.48 -8.32 -13.32
C VAL A 79 -24.90 -9.09 -12.13
N LEU A 80 -24.09 -10.13 -12.39
CA LEU A 80 -23.41 -10.90 -11.35
C LEU A 80 -22.35 -10.09 -10.58
N TYR A 81 -21.77 -9.06 -11.21
CA TYR A 81 -20.80 -8.18 -10.58
C TYR A 81 -21.44 -7.08 -9.70
N LEU A 82 -22.64 -6.60 -10.04
CA LEU A 82 -23.31 -5.48 -9.34
C LEU A 82 -23.40 -5.65 -7.80
N PRO A 83 -23.77 -6.83 -7.24
CA PRO A 83 -23.81 -7.00 -5.79
C PRO A 83 -22.46 -6.76 -5.12
N SER A 84 -21.36 -7.22 -5.74
CA SER A 84 -20.01 -6.97 -5.24
C SER A 84 -19.66 -5.49 -5.30
N PHE A 85 -19.99 -4.82 -6.42
CA PHE A 85 -19.72 -3.40 -6.62
C PHE A 85 -20.45 -2.51 -5.59
N PHE A 86 -21.74 -2.79 -5.35
CA PHE A 86 -22.58 -2.03 -4.42
C PHE A 86 -22.52 -2.49 -2.96
N SER A 87 -21.71 -3.49 -2.62
CA SER A 87 -21.55 -4.00 -1.24
C SER A 87 -21.16 -2.96 -0.18
N GLY A 88 -20.61 -1.80 -0.58
CA GLY A 88 -20.18 -0.77 0.35
C GLY A 88 -18.98 -1.16 1.22
N ALA A 89 -18.27 -2.25 0.90
CA ALA A 89 -17.17 -2.80 1.69
C ALA A 89 -16.09 -1.76 2.05
N HIS A 90 -15.80 -0.82 1.15
CA HIS A 90 -14.82 0.26 1.35
C HIS A 90 -15.18 1.23 2.49
N LYS A 91 -16.45 1.26 2.96
CA LYS A 91 -16.91 2.11 4.08
C LYS A 91 -16.97 1.37 5.42
N THR A 92 -16.53 0.11 5.44
CA THR A 92 -16.43 -0.73 6.65
C THR A 92 -15.00 -0.70 7.18
N GLY A 93 -14.78 -1.02 8.47
CA GLY A 93 -13.41 -1.14 8.98
C GLY A 93 -12.69 -2.37 8.39
N LYS A 94 -13.42 -3.47 8.19
CA LYS A 94 -12.87 -4.73 7.69
C LYS A 94 -12.49 -4.68 6.22
N GLY A 95 -13.15 -3.87 5.40
CA GLY A 95 -12.96 -3.89 3.95
C GLY A 95 -13.40 -5.22 3.33
N ASN A 96 -12.76 -5.62 2.23
CA ASN A 96 -12.94 -6.93 1.60
C ASN A 96 -11.58 -7.46 1.15
N VAL A 97 -10.75 -7.81 2.14
CA VAL A 97 -9.35 -8.19 1.91
C VAL A 97 -9.26 -9.61 1.37
N TRP A 98 -8.42 -9.81 0.36
CA TRP A 98 -8.07 -11.14 -0.12
C TRP A 98 -6.65 -11.46 0.30
N GLU A 99 -6.53 -12.13 1.44
CA GLU A 99 -5.24 -12.44 2.06
C GLU A 99 -4.28 -13.15 1.10
N GLY A 100 -4.77 -14.18 0.37
CA GLY A 100 -3.95 -14.91 -0.60
C GLY A 100 -3.39 -14.05 -1.74
N LEU A 101 -4.13 -13.03 -2.20
CA LEU A 101 -3.59 -12.07 -3.16
C LEU A 101 -2.62 -11.11 -2.48
N ARG A 102 -3.01 -10.54 -1.33
CA ARG A 102 -2.25 -9.50 -0.61
C ARG A 102 -0.86 -9.98 -0.17
N THR A 103 -0.74 -11.22 0.28
CA THR A 103 0.53 -11.85 0.71
C THR A 103 1.20 -12.69 -0.37
N SER A 104 0.67 -12.68 -1.60
CA SER A 104 1.21 -13.48 -2.71
C SER A 104 2.66 -13.12 -3.03
N ARG A 105 3.49 -14.14 -3.30
CA ARG A 105 4.87 -13.94 -3.78
C ARG A 105 4.93 -13.19 -5.11
N LEU A 106 3.84 -13.12 -5.88
CA LEU A 106 3.77 -12.38 -7.15
C LEU A 106 4.19 -10.91 -6.99
N TRP A 107 3.93 -10.29 -5.84
CA TRP A 107 4.39 -8.92 -5.53
C TRP A 107 5.92 -8.79 -5.55
N GLY A 108 6.64 -9.89 -5.39
CA GLY A 108 8.09 -9.96 -5.57
C GLY A 108 8.57 -9.60 -6.98
N LEU A 109 7.70 -9.65 -8.00
CA LEU A 109 8.02 -9.14 -9.34
C LEU A 109 8.20 -7.60 -9.28
N LEU A 110 7.31 -6.90 -8.58
CA LEU A 110 7.42 -5.45 -8.39
C LEU A 110 8.54 -5.06 -7.42
N ASN A 111 8.83 -5.89 -6.39
CA ASN A 111 9.95 -5.62 -5.48
C ASN A 111 11.29 -5.58 -6.21
N LYS A 112 11.51 -6.43 -7.21
CA LYS A 112 12.71 -6.40 -8.06
C LYS A 112 12.80 -5.11 -8.89
N PHE A 113 11.68 -4.67 -9.46
CA PHE A 113 11.60 -3.44 -10.25
C PHE A 113 11.87 -2.20 -9.39
N LEU A 114 11.25 -2.12 -8.21
CA LEU A 114 11.35 -0.97 -7.32
C LEU A 114 12.57 -1.00 -6.37
N ARG A 115 13.22 -2.15 -6.23
CA ARG A 115 14.30 -2.40 -5.26
C ARG A 115 13.91 -1.97 -3.84
N MET A 116 12.74 -2.43 -3.41
CA MET A 116 12.15 -2.02 -2.14
C MET A 116 13.01 -2.45 -0.95
N LYS A 117 13.39 -1.47 -0.13
CA LYS A 117 14.10 -1.66 1.12
C LYS A 117 13.35 -0.93 2.23
N ILE A 118 13.11 -1.62 3.34
CA ILE A 118 12.39 -1.10 4.50
C ILE A 118 13.37 -1.04 5.67
N ILE A 119 13.44 0.11 6.34
CA ILE A 119 14.21 0.28 7.56
C ILE A 119 13.21 0.55 8.67
N ARG A 120 13.16 -0.34 9.67
CA ARG A 120 12.34 -0.19 10.86
C ARG A 120 13.27 0.09 12.04
N GLU A 121 13.20 1.32 12.55
CA GLU A 121 14.06 1.81 13.63
C GLU A 121 13.65 1.29 15.01
N GLN A 122 12.39 0.87 15.17
CA GLN A 122 11.85 0.43 16.45
C GLN A 122 10.85 -0.72 16.27
N GLU A 123 10.91 -1.70 17.16
CA GLU A 123 9.89 -2.72 17.27
C GLU A 123 8.56 -2.16 17.75
N LEU A 124 7.46 -2.67 17.21
CA LEU A 124 6.11 -2.26 17.58
C LEU A 124 5.41 -3.41 18.34
N ASP A 125 4.71 -3.07 19.41
CA ASP A 125 3.93 -4.01 20.21
C ASP A 125 2.68 -4.46 19.41
N PRO A 126 2.54 -5.76 19.10
CA PRO A 126 1.40 -6.27 18.31
C PRO A 126 0.05 -6.12 19.02
N ASN A 127 0.03 -5.84 20.34
CA ASN A 127 -1.20 -5.60 21.09
C ASN A 127 -1.71 -4.16 21.01
N LYS A 128 -0.95 -3.27 20.35
CA LYS A 128 -1.32 -1.87 20.15
C LYS A 128 -1.84 -1.62 18.74
N ARG A 129 -2.52 -0.48 18.60
CA ARG A 129 -2.97 0.04 17.31
C ARG A 129 -2.10 1.22 16.91
N TYR A 130 -1.86 1.33 15.62
CA TYR A 130 -0.99 2.34 15.06
C TYR A 130 -1.68 3.11 13.94
N ILE A 131 -1.25 4.36 13.74
CA ILE A 131 -1.50 5.10 12.50
C ILE A 131 -0.15 5.42 11.86
N PHE A 132 0.17 4.69 10.81
CA PHE A 132 1.35 4.90 9.99
C PHE A 132 1.12 6.08 9.04
N GLY A 133 1.87 7.16 9.25
CA GLY A 133 1.84 8.37 8.44
C GLY A 133 2.93 8.33 7.36
N PHE A 134 2.56 7.89 6.16
CA PHE A 134 3.49 7.76 5.03
C PHE A 134 3.71 9.11 4.31
N HIS A 135 4.97 9.40 3.99
CA HIS A 135 5.42 10.62 3.35
C HIS A 135 6.52 10.36 2.31
N PRO A 136 6.59 11.10 1.18
CA PRO A 136 5.56 12.00 0.65
C PRO A 136 4.38 11.23 0.02
N HIS A 137 3.29 11.95 -0.29
CA HIS A 137 2.22 11.39 -1.13
C HIS A 137 2.64 11.56 -2.61
N GLY A 138 3.15 10.50 -3.22
CA GLY A 138 3.49 10.47 -4.66
C GLY A 138 2.26 10.50 -5.57
N ILE A 139 2.46 10.61 -6.88
CA ILE A 139 1.36 10.64 -7.87
C ILE A 139 0.57 9.33 -7.87
N ILE A 140 1.27 8.19 -7.94
CA ILE A 140 0.67 6.84 -7.96
C ILE A 140 0.89 6.09 -6.63
N VAL A 141 1.74 6.64 -5.75
CA VAL A 141 1.98 6.11 -4.39
C VAL A 141 2.49 4.66 -4.42
N LEU A 142 3.57 4.43 -5.17
CA LEU A 142 4.14 3.09 -5.36
C LEU A 142 4.75 2.50 -4.10
N SER A 143 5.08 3.32 -3.12
CA SER A 143 5.39 2.88 -1.76
C SER A 143 4.36 1.96 -1.13
N ARG A 144 3.09 1.96 -1.58
CA ARG A 144 2.11 0.97 -1.10
C ARG A 144 2.47 -0.46 -1.48
N ILE A 145 3.36 -0.68 -2.44
CA ILE A 145 3.86 -2.02 -2.76
C ILE A 145 4.75 -2.55 -1.62
N ALA A 146 5.40 -1.67 -0.86
CA ALA A 146 6.24 -2.03 0.29
C ALA A 146 5.48 -2.82 1.37
N ILE A 147 4.15 -2.70 1.41
CA ILE A 147 3.30 -3.33 2.42
C ILE A 147 2.60 -4.59 1.89
N PHE A 148 2.92 -5.03 0.67
CA PHE A 148 2.34 -6.21 0.02
C PHE A 148 3.35 -7.37 -0.06
N GLY A 149 2.87 -8.54 -0.46
CA GLY A 149 3.70 -9.73 -0.63
C GLY A 149 4.23 -10.30 0.69
N GLY A 150 3.55 -10.04 1.80
CA GLY A 150 3.99 -10.44 3.15
C GLY A 150 4.96 -9.47 3.81
N SER A 151 5.48 -8.47 3.09
CA SER A 151 6.50 -7.55 3.60
C SER A 151 6.06 -6.78 4.85
N PHE A 152 4.78 -6.41 4.96
CA PHE A 152 4.29 -5.74 6.17
C PHE A 152 4.22 -6.71 7.35
N GLU A 153 3.73 -7.93 7.12
CA GLU A 153 3.67 -8.99 8.14
C GLU A 153 5.05 -9.37 8.65
N ASP A 154 6.05 -9.40 7.76
CA ASP A 154 7.43 -9.74 8.10
C ASP A 154 8.10 -8.62 8.92
N VAL A 155 7.81 -7.34 8.61
CA VAL A 155 8.38 -6.18 9.31
C VAL A 155 7.63 -5.87 10.63
N PHE A 156 6.32 -6.10 10.66
CA PHE A 156 5.43 -5.78 11.77
C PHE A 156 4.52 -6.98 12.11
N PRO A 157 5.10 -8.09 12.62
CA PRO A 157 4.35 -9.30 12.88
C PRO A 157 3.23 -9.07 13.91
N GLY A 158 2.04 -9.62 13.64
CA GLY A 158 0.87 -9.50 14.50
C GLY A 158 0.08 -8.18 14.37
N ILE A 159 0.61 -7.19 13.64
CA ILE A 159 -0.10 -5.92 13.41
C ILE A 159 -0.98 -6.06 12.16
N THR A 160 -2.29 -5.99 12.34
CA THR A 160 -3.23 -5.89 11.21
C THR A 160 -3.39 -4.44 10.79
N TYR A 161 -3.64 -4.18 9.50
CA TYR A 161 -3.76 -2.83 8.98
C TYR A 161 -4.81 -2.68 7.88
N ARG A 162 -5.26 -1.43 7.65
CA ARG A 162 -5.99 -1.00 6.46
C ARG A 162 -5.38 0.26 5.89
N ILE A 163 -5.48 0.42 4.57
CA ILE A 163 -4.90 1.57 3.89
C ILE A 163 -6.01 2.54 3.48
N LEU A 164 -5.92 3.78 3.94
CA LEU A 164 -6.88 4.82 3.57
C LEU A 164 -6.61 5.30 2.14
N GLY A 165 -7.58 5.06 1.24
CA GLY A 165 -7.54 5.44 -0.17
C GLY A 165 -8.52 6.55 -0.52
N ALA A 166 -8.23 7.30 -1.58
CA ALA A 166 -9.13 8.32 -2.09
C ALA A 166 -10.47 7.70 -2.54
N SER A 167 -11.58 8.32 -2.14
CA SER A 167 -12.93 7.82 -2.42
C SER A 167 -13.19 7.46 -3.89
N PRO A 168 -12.75 8.23 -4.91
CA PRO A 168 -12.98 7.90 -6.31
C PRO A 168 -12.46 6.52 -6.74
N MET A 169 -11.39 6.01 -6.11
CA MET A 169 -10.83 4.69 -6.42
C MET A 169 -11.82 3.55 -6.18
N PHE A 170 -12.78 3.75 -5.27
CA PHE A 170 -13.78 2.74 -4.91
C PHE A 170 -15.04 2.78 -5.80
N TYR A 171 -15.04 3.63 -6.83
CA TYR A 171 -16.13 3.73 -7.81
C TYR A 171 -15.68 3.41 -9.25
N ILE A 172 -14.41 3.01 -9.44
CA ILE A 172 -13.89 2.51 -10.72
C ILE A 172 -14.05 0.98 -10.73
N PRO A 173 -14.85 0.39 -11.65
CA PRO A 173 -14.98 -1.07 -11.75
C PRO A 173 -13.62 -1.74 -11.93
N LEU A 174 -13.45 -2.94 -11.35
CA LEU A 174 -12.21 -3.75 -11.32
C LEU A 174 -11.07 -3.13 -10.49
N GLY A 175 -10.80 -1.84 -10.65
CA GLY A 175 -9.81 -1.11 -9.85
C GLY A 175 -10.20 -1.06 -8.37
N ARG A 176 -11.50 -0.91 -8.09
CA ARG A 176 -12.09 -1.00 -6.75
C ARG A 176 -11.76 -2.34 -6.08
N GLU A 177 -11.90 -3.45 -6.79
CA GLU A 177 -11.69 -4.79 -6.25
C GLU A 177 -10.24 -5.00 -5.85
N LEU A 178 -9.28 -4.59 -6.69
CA LEU A 178 -7.87 -4.62 -6.27
C LEU A 178 -7.65 -3.75 -5.04
N CYS A 179 -8.19 -2.53 -5.00
CA CYS A 179 -8.04 -1.67 -3.84
C CYS A 179 -8.53 -2.36 -2.56
N LEU A 180 -9.71 -2.97 -2.59
CA LEU A 180 -10.29 -3.71 -1.47
C LEU A 180 -9.47 -4.96 -1.09
N TRP A 181 -9.15 -5.79 -2.08
CA TRP A 181 -8.40 -7.04 -1.91
C TRP A 181 -7.02 -6.80 -1.30
N MET A 182 -6.41 -5.66 -1.60
CA MET A 182 -5.12 -5.22 -1.07
C MET A 182 -5.23 -4.47 0.27
N GLY A 183 -6.38 -4.49 0.94
CA GLY A 183 -6.55 -3.88 2.27
C GLY A 183 -6.95 -2.41 2.27
N GLY A 184 -7.34 -1.86 1.11
CA GLY A 184 -7.79 -0.49 0.96
C GLY A 184 -9.22 -0.26 1.47
N VAL A 185 -9.43 0.86 2.14
CA VAL A 185 -10.75 1.38 2.55
C VAL A 185 -10.81 2.88 2.32
N ASP A 186 -12.00 3.46 2.34
CA ASP A 186 -12.21 4.89 2.11
C ASP A 186 -11.52 5.75 3.17
N ALA A 187 -10.89 6.85 2.73
CA ALA A 187 -10.15 7.76 3.61
C ALA A 187 -11.03 8.71 4.45
N SER A 188 -12.36 8.54 4.44
CA SER A 188 -13.23 9.29 5.36
C SER A 188 -12.90 9.00 6.82
N ARG A 189 -13.05 10.03 7.65
CA ARG A 189 -12.86 9.93 9.11
C ARG A 189 -13.70 8.80 9.71
N SER A 190 -14.96 8.68 9.32
CA SER A 190 -15.87 7.65 9.83
C SER A 190 -15.38 6.23 9.53
N THR A 191 -14.77 6.00 8.37
CA THR A 191 -14.17 4.72 8.01
C THR A 191 -12.91 4.46 8.83
N GLY A 192 -12.03 5.45 8.98
CA GLY A 192 -10.86 5.34 9.86
C GLY A 192 -11.22 5.02 11.32
N GLU A 193 -12.26 5.65 11.87
CA GLU A 193 -12.76 5.34 13.22
C GLU A 193 -13.25 3.88 13.32
N LYS A 194 -13.89 3.34 12.28
CA LYS A 194 -14.31 1.93 12.23
C LYS A 194 -13.11 0.98 12.21
N VAL A 195 -12.09 1.26 11.38
CA VAL A 195 -10.87 0.45 11.30
C VAL A 195 -10.23 0.30 12.69
N LEU A 196 -10.04 1.41 13.42
CA LEU A 196 -9.43 1.39 14.74
C LEU A 196 -10.31 0.71 15.80
N LYS A 197 -11.64 0.90 15.73
CA LYS A 197 -12.60 0.20 16.61
C LYS A 197 -12.60 -1.30 16.41
N GLU A 198 -12.40 -1.74 15.17
CA GLU A 198 -12.32 -3.17 14.81
C GLU A 198 -10.95 -3.79 15.09
N GLY A 199 -10.01 -3.02 15.66
CA GLY A 199 -8.73 -3.53 16.14
C GLY A 199 -7.57 -3.43 15.14
N SER A 200 -7.81 -2.93 13.92
CA SER A 200 -6.76 -2.78 12.91
C SER A 200 -6.07 -1.41 12.97
N SER A 201 -4.80 -1.40 12.61
CA SER A 201 -4.01 -0.18 12.40
C SER A 201 -4.36 0.48 11.07
N ILE A 202 -3.92 1.72 10.88
CA ILE A 202 -4.16 2.51 9.67
C ILE A 202 -2.85 2.87 8.99
N VAL A 203 -2.80 2.70 7.68
CA VAL A 203 -1.81 3.36 6.80
C VAL A 203 -2.50 4.53 6.12
N VAL A 204 -1.93 5.73 6.26
CA VAL A 204 -2.47 6.96 5.67
C VAL A 204 -1.34 7.81 5.10
N TYR A 205 -1.66 8.59 4.06
CA TYR A 205 -0.75 9.59 3.49
C TYR A 205 -1.29 10.99 3.85
N PRO A 206 -0.86 11.61 4.98
CA PRO A 206 -1.51 12.83 5.49
C PRO A 206 -1.47 14.03 4.54
N GLY A 207 -0.49 14.08 3.63
CA GLY A 207 -0.40 15.12 2.61
C GLY A 207 -1.56 15.12 1.61
N GLY A 208 -2.17 13.95 1.40
CA GLY A 208 -3.26 13.73 0.45
C GLY A 208 -2.94 14.24 -0.96
N VAL A 209 -3.99 14.56 -1.72
CA VAL A 209 -3.90 15.07 -3.10
C VAL A 209 -3.04 16.34 -3.19
N SER A 210 -3.06 17.22 -2.18
CA SER A 210 -2.22 18.42 -2.17
C SER A 210 -0.72 18.11 -2.19
N GLY A 211 -0.30 16.98 -1.61
CA GLY A 211 1.09 16.51 -1.64
C GLY A 211 1.55 16.16 -3.05
N ILE A 212 0.64 15.66 -3.89
CA ILE A 212 0.94 15.32 -5.29
C ILE A 212 1.45 16.55 -6.04
N PHE A 213 0.75 17.69 -5.93
CA PHE A 213 1.12 18.95 -6.59
C PHE A 213 2.42 19.59 -6.07
N LYS A 214 2.96 19.08 -4.97
CA LYS A 214 4.26 19.51 -4.43
C LYS A 214 5.41 18.59 -4.85
N THR A 215 5.10 17.51 -5.56
CA THR A 215 6.11 16.58 -6.07
C THR A 215 6.84 17.20 -7.25
N ASN A 216 8.16 17.33 -7.14
CA ASN A 216 9.03 17.78 -8.23
C ASN A 216 10.13 16.72 -8.49
N PRO A 217 10.07 15.98 -9.61
CA PRO A 217 11.04 14.93 -9.92
C PRO A 217 12.44 15.46 -10.27
N ASN A 218 12.57 16.76 -10.55
CA ASN A 218 13.82 17.41 -10.91
C ASN A 218 14.52 18.08 -9.72
N SER A 219 13.93 18.03 -8.52
CA SER A 219 14.51 18.60 -7.31
C SER A 219 14.98 17.54 -6.32
N LYS A 220 16.04 17.84 -5.57
CA LYS A 220 16.47 17.05 -4.41
C LYS A 220 15.62 17.35 -3.17
N GLU A 221 14.93 18.48 -3.12
CA GLU A 221 14.02 18.83 -2.02
C GLU A 221 12.71 18.07 -2.09
N THR A 222 12.16 17.68 -0.93
CA THR A 222 10.85 17.03 -0.81
C THR A 222 9.97 17.89 0.08
N GLN A 223 8.88 18.42 -0.48
CA GLN A 223 7.94 19.26 0.26
C GLN A 223 6.79 18.43 0.82
N LEU A 224 6.58 18.51 2.14
CA LEU A 224 5.50 17.81 2.82
C LEU A 224 4.36 18.76 3.16
N VAL A 225 3.14 18.40 2.76
CA VAL A 225 1.92 19.13 3.14
C VAL A 225 1.42 18.59 4.48
N LEU A 226 1.96 19.11 5.59
CA LEU A 226 1.67 18.59 6.93
C LEU A 226 1.13 19.62 7.94
N LYS A 227 1.52 20.89 7.83
CA LYS A 227 1.30 21.93 8.86
C LYS A 227 -0.14 21.98 9.42
N ASN A 228 -1.14 21.80 8.55
CA ASN A 228 -2.56 21.88 8.93
C ASN A 228 -3.29 20.52 8.82
N ARG A 229 -2.57 19.41 8.61
CA ARG A 229 -3.14 18.06 8.38
C ARG A 229 -3.23 17.26 9.67
N LEU A 230 -3.97 17.75 10.66
CA LEU A 230 -4.06 17.16 12.00
C LEU A 230 -5.12 16.05 12.15
N GLY A 231 -5.83 15.68 11.08
CA GLY A 231 -6.94 14.73 11.14
C GLY A 231 -6.54 13.36 11.67
N PHE A 232 -5.41 12.83 11.19
CA PHE A 232 -4.89 11.52 11.63
C PHE A 232 -4.36 11.57 13.07
N VAL A 233 -3.80 12.70 13.52
CA VAL A 233 -3.37 12.91 14.91
C VAL A 233 -4.57 12.93 15.85
N LYS A 234 -5.62 13.68 15.50
CA LYS A 234 -6.88 13.69 16.27
C LYS A 234 -7.51 12.30 16.32
N LEU A 235 -7.45 11.56 15.22
CA LEU A 235 -7.95 10.18 15.16
C LEU A 235 -7.15 9.25 16.09
N ALA A 236 -5.82 9.34 16.08
CA ALA A 236 -4.95 8.59 17.00
C ALA A 236 -5.27 8.87 18.47
N MET A 237 -5.35 10.15 18.85
CA MET A 237 -5.69 10.56 20.22
C MET A 237 -7.05 10.02 20.69
N ASN A 238 -8.06 10.08 19.84
CA ASN A 238 -9.42 9.62 20.19
C ASN A 238 -9.53 8.10 20.37
N HIS A 239 -8.60 7.32 19.81
CA HIS A 239 -8.65 5.86 19.81
C HIS A 239 -7.49 5.20 20.56
N GLY A 240 -6.61 5.99 21.18
CA GLY A 240 -5.41 5.51 21.86
C GLY A 240 -4.49 4.72 20.92
N ALA A 241 -4.34 5.19 19.68
CA ALA A 241 -3.41 4.61 18.71
C ALA A 241 -2.12 5.43 18.65
N ASP A 242 -0.97 4.75 18.57
CA ASP A 242 0.34 5.39 18.49
C ASP A 242 0.63 5.82 17.04
N LEU A 243 1.30 6.97 16.86
CA LEU A 243 1.69 7.46 15.53
C LEU A 243 3.03 6.87 15.11
N VAL A 244 3.08 6.31 13.90
CA VAL A 244 4.33 5.82 13.31
C VAL A 244 4.68 6.69 12.11
N PRO A 245 5.66 7.61 12.23
CA PRO A 245 6.13 8.38 11.08
C PRO A 245 6.82 7.44 10.10
N THR A 246 6.49 7.54 8.81
CA THR A 246 7.11 6.72 7.77
C THR A 246 7.51 7.59 6.60
N PHE A 247 8.77 7.53 6.22
CA PHE A 247 9.30 8.27 5.07
C PHE A 247 9.74 7.33 3.96
N VAL A 248 9.38 7.69 2.73
CA VAL A 248 9.67 6.93 1.51
C VAL A 248 10.63 7.74 0.66
N PHE A 249 11.83 7.20 0.50
CA PHE A 249 12.82 7.74 -0.43
C PHE A 249 12.57 7.20 -1.85
N GLY A 250 12.87 8.01 -2.87
CA GLY A 250 12.79 7.60 -4.28
C GLY A 250 11.42 7.77 -4.95
N GLU A 251 10.32 7.81 -4.19
CA GLU A 251 8.93 7.93 -4.71
C GLU A 251 8.77 9.04 -5.78
N LYS A 252 9.35 10.22 -5.54
CA LYS A 252 9.26 11.36 -6.45
C LYS A 252 10.01 11.18 -7.77
N TRP A 253 10.99 10.29 -7.84
CA TRP A 253 11.83 10.08 -9.03
C TRP A 253 11.32 8.97 -9.94
N LEU A 254 10.27 8.25 -9.53
CA LEU A 254 9.65 7.19 -10.33
C LEU A 254 8.94 7.71 -11.58
N TYR A 255 8.54 8.99 -11.58
CA TYR A 255 7.83 9.63 -12.69
C TYR A 255 8.64 10.85 -13.13
N LYS A 256 9.47 10.65 -14.16
CA LYS A 256 10.20 11.71 -14.88
C LYS A 256 9.61 11.91 -16.26
#